data_AF-A0A7C6TX00-F1
#
_entry.id   AF-A0A7C6TX00-F1
#
_cell.length_a   1.000
_cell.length_b   1.000
_cell.length_c   1.000
_cell.angle_alpha   90.00
_cell.angle_beta   90.00
_cell.angle_gamma   90.00
#
_symmetry.space_group_name_H-M   'P 1'
#
loop_
_entity.id
_entity.type
_entity.pdbx_description
1 polymer ?
#
loop_
_entity_poly.entity_id
_entity_poly.type
_entity_poly.pdbx_seq_one_letter_code
_entity_poly.pdbx_strand_id
1 'polypeptide(L)'
;MRIKYIDFLKVIGSFAVIVIHSISETWKIVGPASEPFKFLTAIDSLCRFCVPIFVMCSGAVFLNRRDSFKKLALKYALRFYILFVVLNTLSMVLDGIFHHQMLSFKLVQDSLISSLLLKPVFQLWYLRMSIVLYLSTPILVFFCKKNCAVVDTLVLATLVLLLYILPAYANIPIPHDFRFLLYYYLGYYLHKYGRKELIPAFLPIGVYSYFRVYRLTVQTSILLGRPTGYYMEYLNGFVILMSILVFLLAKTLYQKDIKAVDYLSGHGLYIYLLHGMVLGGLHKVGVIDIYNVTTILDVLLCAFLTYSISLVLSNIIYQIKNRAQGLKERIFRKNGQII
;
A
#
# COMPACT_ATOMS: atom_id res chain seq x y z
N MET A 1 7.01 -3.10 -20.99
CA MET A 1 8.17 -3.79 -20.41
C MET A 1 8.01 -3.85 -18.90
N ARG A 2 8.22 -5.01 -18.29
CA ARG A 2 8.15 -5.20 -16.83
C ARG A 2 9.46 -4.66 -16.22
N ILE A 3 9.39 -3.97 -15.10
CA ILE A 3 10.56 -3.31 -14.49
C ILE A 3 10.96 -4.10 -13.25
N LYS A 4 12.09 -4.82 -13.32
CA LYS A 4 12.50 -5.83 -12.32
C LYS A 4 12.55 -5.31 -10.89
N TYR A 5 13.19 -4.16 -10.67
CA TYR A 5 13.28 -3.58 -9.33
C TYR A 5 11.92 -3.13 -8.77
N ILE A 6 10.96 -2.78 -9.63
CA ILE A 6 9.60 -2.41 -9.20
C ILE A 6 8.86 -3.66 -8.69
N ASP A 7 9.08 -4.81 -9.32
CA ASP A 7 8.51 -6.06 -8.85
C ASP A 7 9.12 -6.48 -7.51
N PHE A 8 10.43 -6.32 -7.34
CA PHE A 8 11.09 -6.50 -6.05
C PHE A 8 10.51 -5.57 -4.96
N LEU A 9 10.37 -4.28 -5.26
CA LEU A 9 9.77 -3.29 -4.37
C LEU A 9 8.34 -3.65 -3.93
N LYS A 10 7.52 -4.18 -4.85
CA LYS A 10 6.16 -4.64 -4.53
C LYS A 10 6.17 -5.86 -3.62
N VAL A 11 7.09 -6.80 -3.80
CA VAL A 11 7.21 -7.99 -2.95
C VAL A 11 7.61 -7.57 -1.53
N ILE A 12 8.70 -6.82 -1.37
CA ILE A 12 9.13 -6.36 -0.05
C ILE A 12 8.09 -5.44 0.60
N GLY A 13 7.41 -4.60 -0.18
CA GLY A 13 6.32 -3.74 0.29
C GLY A 13 5.14 -4.56 0.80
N SER A 14 4.74 -5.62 0.08
CA SER A 14 3.62 -6.49 0.52
C SER A 14 3.95 -7.24 1.80
N PHE A 15 5.18 -7.74 1.92
CA PHE A 15 5.63 -8.40 3.14
C PHE A 15 5.68 -7.42 4.32
N ALA A 16 6.23 -6.22 4.12
CA ALA A 16 6.28 -5.18 5.15
C ALA A 16 4.88 -4.72 5.59
N VAL A 17 3.88 -4.62 4.69
CA VAL A 17 2.47 -4.39 5.05
C VAL A 17 1.96 -5.50 5.98
N ILE A 18 2.24 -6.75 5.67
CA ILE A 18 1.80 -7.87 6.49
C ILE A 18 2.45 -7.81 7.88
N VAL A 19 3.75 -7.55 7.95
CA VAL A 19 4.48 -7.41 9.22
C VAL A 19 3.84 -6.35 10.13
N ILE A 20 3.56 -5.15 9.61
CA ILE A 20 2.94 -4.08 10.44
C ILE A 20 1.54 -4.47 10.94
N HIS A 21 0.76 -5.21 10.15
CA HIS A 21 -0.57 -5.67 10.55
C HIS A 21 -0.51 -6.86 11.51
N SER A 22 0.51 -7.73 11.41
CA SER A 22 0.71 -8.82 12.35
C SER A 22 1.01 -8.33 13.77
N ILE A 23 1.64 -7.16 13.91
CA ILE A 23 2.00 -6.61 15.22
C ILE A 23 1.02 -5.56 15.74
N SER A 24 0.10 -5.07 14.91
CA SER A 24 -0.68 -3.86 15.23
C SER A 24 -1.60 -4.02 16.44
N GLU A 25 -2.21 -5.19 16.63
CA GLU A 25 -3.12 -5.41 17.76
C GLU A 25 -2.35 -5.52 19.08
N THR A 26 -1.27 -6.30 19.12
CA THR A 26 -0.39 -6.36 20.31
C THR A 26 0.20 -4.97 20.62
N TRP A 27 0.69 -4.23 19.62
CA TRP A 27 1.28 -2.90 19.79
C TRP A 27 0.31 -1.88 20.44
N LYS A 28 -0.99 -1.98 20.16
CA LYS A 28 -2.02 -1.09 20.73
C LYS A 28 -2.28 -1.34 22.22
N ILE A 29 -2.06 -2.56 22.71
CA ILE A 29 -2.45 -2.96 24.07
C ILE A 29 -1.28 -3.03 25.04
N VAL A 30 -0.05 -3.26 24.56
CA VAL A 30 1.13 -3.30 25.44
C VAL A 30 1.50 -1.91 25.96
N GLY A 31 1.98 -1.85 27.20
CA GLY A 31 2.34 -0.60 27.85
C GLY A 31 3.48 0.13 27.15
N PRO A 32 3.41 1.46 26.90
CA PRO A 32 4.43 2.21 26.16
C PRO A 32 5.86 2.18 26.72
N ALA A 33 6.01 1.96 28.03
CA ALA A 33 7.32 1.84 28.68
C ALA A 33 7.92 0.43 28.59
N SER A 34 7.13 -0.56 28.18
CA SER A 34 7.52 -1.98 28.16
C SER A 34 8.51 -2.31 27.04
N GLU A 35 9.31 -3.36 27.23
CA GLU A 35 10.22 -3.87 26.19
C GLU A 35 9.48 -4.38 24.94
N PRO A 36 8.36 -5.12 25.05
CA PRO A 36 7.56 -5.48 23.88
C PRO A 36 7.13 -4.26 23.06
N PHE A 37 6.68 -3.18 23.69
CA PHE A 37 6.30 -1.97 22.96
C PHE A 37 7.46 -1.38 22.17
N LYS A 38 8.64 -1.24 22.79
CA LYS A 38 9.85 -0.72 22.11
C LYS A 38 10.25 -1.63 20.95
N PHE A 39 10.28 -2.94 21.17
CA PHE A 39 10.59 -3.92 20.13
C PHE A 39 9.63 -3.83 18.93
N LEU A 40 8.32 -3.88 19.17
CA LEU A 40 7.31 -3.79 18.12
C LEU A 40 7.36 -2.43 17.41
N THR A 41 7.60 -1.34 18.14
CA THR A 41 7.77 0.00 17.55
C THR A 41 8.98 0.05 16.63
N ALA A 42 10.08 -0.64 16.96
CA ALA A 42 11.28 -0.70 16.12
C ALA A 42 11.01 -1.45 14.81
N ILE A 43 10.28 -2.57 14.86
CA ILE A 43 9.85 -3.35 13.68
C ILE A 43 8.89 -2.52 12.84
N ASP A 44 7.86 -1.94 13.45
CA ASP A 44 6.83 -1.17 12.76
C ASP A 44 7.46 0.03 12.03
N SER A 45 8.29 0.81 12.72
CA SER A 45 9.00 1.96 12.15
C SER A 45 9.83 1.58 10.93
N LEU A 46 10.47 0.41 10.94
CA LEU A 46 11.29 -0.09 9.84
C LEU A 46 10.44 -0.39 8.60
N CYS A 47 9.22 -0.88 8.80
CA CYS A 47 8.31 -1.29 7.73
C CYS A 47 7.43 -0.16 7.19
N ARG A 48 7.44 1.05 7.77
CA ARG A 48 6.57 2.17 7.33
C ARG A 48 6.78 2.63 5.88
N PHE A 49 7.85 2.24 5.20
CA PHE A 49 8.01 2.50 3.77
C PHE A 49 7.01 1.73 2.89
N CYS A 50 6.34 0.72 3.44
CA CYS A 50 5.59 -0.28 2.68
C CYS A 50 4.52 0.33 1.75
N VAL A 51 3.65 1.21 2.26
CA VAL A 51 2.61 1.87 1.47
C VAL A 51 3.19 2.93 0.50
N PRO A 52 4.08 3.85 0.94
CA PRO A 52 4.76 4.77 0.04
C PRO A 52 5.40 4.10 -1.19
N ILE A 53 6.08 2.97 -1.00
CA ILE A 53 6.73 2.25 -2.09
C ILE A 53 5.72 1.78 -3.14
N PHE A 54 4.53 1.29 -2.75
CA PHE A 54 3.50 0.91 -3.72
C PHE A 54 3.02 2.10 -4.55
N VAL A 55 2.85 3.25 -3.92
CA VAL A 55 2.45 4.50 -4.57
C VAL A 55 3.54 4.98 -5.54
N MET A 56 4.79 4.99 -5.10
CA MET A 56 5.95 5.36 -5.93
C MET A 56 6.11 4.42 -7.13
N CYS A 57 5.96 3.10 -6.92
CA CYS A 57 5.96 2.12 -8.01
C CYS A 57 4.86 2.39 -9.03
N SER A 58 3.66 2.74 -8.55
CA SER A 58 2.53 3.08 -9.43
C SER A 58 2.84 4.33 -10.26
N GLY A 59 3.41 5.37 -9.65
CA GLY A 59 3.81 6.59 -10.35
C GLY A 59 4.87 6.36 -11.41
N ALA A 60 5.92 5.61 -11.07
CA ALA A 60 6.98 5.21 -11.99
C ALA A 60 6.44 4.52 -13.26
N VAL A 61 5.44 3.66 -13.11
CA VAL A 61 4.86 2.88 -14.22
C VAL A 61 3.85 3.66 -15.05
N PHE A 62 2.99 4.47 -14.40
CA PHE A 62 1.87 5.13 -15.08
C PHE A 62 2.24 6.49 -15.67
N LEU A 63 3.01 7.29 -14.94
CA LEU A 63 3.39 8.65 -15.39
C LEU A 63 4.44 8.62 -16.52
N ASN A 64 5.17 7.52 -16.65
CA ASN A 64 6.17 7.35 -17.71
C ASN A 64 5.56 6.89 -19.06
N ARG A 65 4.24 6.66 -19.14
CA ARG A 65 3.57 6.24 -20.38
C ARG A 65 3.22 7.43 -21.26
N ARG A 66 3.68 7.41 -22.52
CA ARG A 66 3.42 8.48 -23.50
C ARG A 66 2.04 8.36 -24.14
N ASP A 67 1.61 7.13 -24.41
CA ASP A 67 0.39 6.84 -25.17
C ASP A 67 -0.69 6.17 -24.32
N SER A 68 -1.96 6.43 -24.66
CA SER A 68 -3.15 5.80 -24.06
C SER A 68 -3.33 5.96 -22.54
N PHE A 69 -2.55 6.83 -21.88
CA PHE A 69 -2.58 7.01 -20.42
C PHE A 69 -3.96 7.37 -19.87
N LYS A 70 -4.78 8.15 -20.59
CA LYS A 70 -6.17 8.48 -20.17
C LYS A 70 -7.05 7.24 -20.07
N LYS A 71 -7.10 6.44 -21.14
CA LYS A 71 -7.91 5.20 -21.19
C LYS A 71 -7.41 4.19 -20.15
N LEU A 72 -6.09 4.08 -19.99
CA LEU A 72 -5.49 3.18 -19.00
C LEU A 72 -5.79 3.63 -17.57
N ALA A 73 -5.59 4.91 -17.26
CA ALA A 73 -5.88 5.50 -15.96
C ALA A 73 -7.34 5.26 -15.57
N LEU A 74 -8.29 5.56 -16.46
CA LEU A 74 -9.71 5.33 -16.20
C LEU A 74 -10.02 3.84 -16.00
N LYS A 75 -9.44 2.95 -16.82
CA LYS A 75 -9.60 1.50 -16.66
C LYS A 75 -9.12 1.02 -15.29
N TYR A 76 -7.99 1.52 -14.80
CA TYR A 76 -7.47 1.14 -13.49
C TYR A 76 -8.25 1.79 -12.35
N ALA A 77 -8.63 3.06 -12.46
CA ALA A 77 -9.51 3.73 -11.50
C ALA A 77 -10.83 2.96 -11.34
N LEU A 78 -11.47 2.58 -12.45
CA LEU A 78 -12.71 1.80 -12.43
C LEU A 78 -12.49 0.40 -11.84
N ARG A 79 -11.39 -0.29 -12.20
CA ARG A 79 -11.06 -1.59 -11.62
C ARG A 79 -10.89 -1.50 -10.10
N PHE A 80 -10.18 -0.48 -9.61
CA PHE A 80 -9.97 -0.27 -8.18
C PHE A 80 -11.25 0.15 -7.47
N TYR A 81 -12.10 0.95 -8.11
CA TYR A 81 -13.43 1.30 -7.61
C TYR A 81 -14.32 0.06 -7.44
N ILE A 82 -14.42 -0.79 -8.46
CA ILE A 82 -15.21 -2.04 -8.38
C ILE A 82 -14.66 -2.96 -7.28
N LEU A 83 -13.33 -3.16 -7.24
CA LEU A 83 -12.71 -3.96 -6.19
C LEU A 83 -12.96 -3.39 -4.79
N PHE A 84 -12.89 -2.06 -4.65
CA PHE A 84 -13.19 -1.38 -3.40
C PHE A 84 -14.63 -1.64 -2.98
N VAL A 85 -15.62 -1.37 -3.85
CA VAL A 85 -17.03 -1.54 -3.51
C VAL A 85 -17.33 -2.98 -3.09
N VAL A 86 -16.84 -3.96 -3.85
CA VAL A 86 -17.07 -5.38 -3.56
C VAL A 86 -16.44 -5.80 -2.23
N LEU A 87 -15.15 -5.51 -2.04
CA LEU A 87 -14.41 -5.98 -0.87
C LEU A 87 -14.77 -5.22 0.40
N ASN A 88 -15.09 -3.93 0.29
CA ASN A 88 -15.52 -3.12 1.41
C ASN A 88 -16.90 -3.57 1.90
N THR A 89 -17.84 -3.79 0.98
CA THR A 89 -19.17 -4.33 1.31
C THR A 89 -19.04 -5.70 1.96
N LEU A 90 -18.25 -6.60 1.36
CA LEU A 90 -18.03 -7.93 1.92
C LEU A 90 -17.42 -7.87 3.33
N SER A 91 -16.41 -7.02 3.54
CA SER A 91 -15.76 -6.87 4.84
C SER A 91 -16.73 -6.36 5.92
N MET A 92 -17.54 -5.34 5.60
CA MET A 92 -18.53 -4.79 6.54
C MET A 92 -19.64 -5.79 6.85
N VAL A 93 -20.12 -6.54 5.86
CA VAL A 93 -21.15 -7.56 6.06
C VAL A 93 -20.62 -8.69 6.93
N LEU A 94 -19.41 -9.19 6.65
CA LEU A 94 -18.78 -10.22 7.47
C LEU A 94 -18.61 -9.74 8.90
N ASP A 95 -18.08 -8.52 9.09
CA ASP A 95 -17.90 -7.93 10.42
C ASP A 95 -19.22 -7.80 11.18
N GLY A 96 -20.28 -7.32 10.51
CA GLY A 96 -21.61 -7.22 11.09
C GLY A 96 -22.23 -8.57 11.47
N ILE A 97 -22.04 -9.61 10.66
CA ILE A 97 -22.47 -10.99 11.00
C ILE A 97 -21.73 -11.48 12.23
N PHE A 98 -20.41 -11.25 12.31
CA PHE A 98 -19.61 -11.72 13.45
C PHE A 98 -19.96 -11.02 14.76
N HIS A 99 -20.30 -9.74 14.74
CA HIS A 99 -20.65 -8.98 15.95
C HIS A 99 -22.12 -9.10 16.35
N HIS A 100 -23.03 -9.18 15.38
CA HIS A 100 -24.49 -9.15 15.62
C HIS A 100 -25.20 -10.49 15.36
N GLN A 101 -24.46 -11.53 14.97
CA GLN A 101 -24.91 -12.92 14.77
C GLN A 101 -26.08 -13.13 13.79
N MET A 102 -26.52 -12.11 13.04
CA MET A 102 -27.57 -12.23 12.03
C MET A 102 -27.26 -11.45 10.76
N LEU A 103 -27.38 -12.13 9.61
CA LEU A 103 -27.41 -11.48 8.31
C LEU A 103 -28.78 -10.82 8.11
N SER A 104 -28.80 -9.50 7.92
CA SER A 104 -30.01 -8.75 7.58
C SER A 104 -29.86 -8.02 6.25
N PHE A 105 -30.96 -7.86 5.52
CA PHE A 105 -30.97 -7.07 4.29
C PHE A 105 -30.49 -5.62 4.54
N LYS A 106 -30.89 -5.04 5.66
CA LYS A 106 -30.48 -3.69 6.09
C LYS A 106 -28.96 -3.59 6.25
N LEU A 107 -28.31 -4.57 6.89
CA LEU A 107 -26.84 -4.61 7.01
C LEU A 107 -26.15 -4.61 5.64
N VAL A 108 -26.64 -5.42 4.70
CA VAL A 108 -26.08 -5.49 3.34
C VAL A 108 -26.29 -4.17 2.60
N GLN A 109 -27.48 -3.59 2.70
CA GLN A 109 -27.81 -2.31 2.08
C GLN A 109 -26.93 -1.17 2.62
N ASP A 110 -26.83 -1.03 3.94
CA ASP A 110 -26.04 0.02 4.59
C ASP A 110 -24.53 -0.14 4.28
N SER A 111 -24.05 -1.38 4.23
CA SER A 111 -22.67 -1.71 3.82
C SER A 111 -22.39 -1.34 2.36
N LEU A 112 -23.34 -1.61 1.47
CA LEU A 112 -23.22 -1.27 0.05
C LEU A 112 -23.24 0.25 -0.16
N ILE A 113 -24.17 0.96 0.48
CA ILE A 113 -24.27 2.43 0.40
C ILE A 113 -22.96 3.07 0.92
N SER A 114 -22.47 2.63 2.08
CA SER A 114 -21.20 3.10 2.64
C SER A 114 -20.03 2.87 1.68
N SER A 115 -20.01 1.73 1.00
CA SER A 115 -18.99 1.38 0.02
C SER A 115 -19.09 2.21 -1.26
N LEU A 116 -20.30 2.50 -1.76
CA LEU A 116 -20.50 3.40 -2.90
C LEU A 116 -20.08 4.84 -2.58
N LEU A 117 -20.24 5.26 -1.31
CA LEU A 117 -19.80 6.55 -0.79
C LEU A 117 -18.31 6.60 -0.44
N LEU A 118 -17.52 5.58 -0.78
CA LEU A 118 -16.08 5.54 -0.52
C LEU A 118 -15.71 5.69 0.97
N LYS A 119 -16.50 5.09 1.87
CA LYS A 119 -16.20 4.97 3.30
C LYS A 119 -15.50 3.63 3.59
N PRO A 120 -14.14 3.60 3.68
CA PRO A 120 -13.38 2.38 3.77
C PRO A 120 -13.43 1.77 5.18
N VAL A 121 -13.45 0.44 5.23
CA VAL A 121 -13.01 -0.36 6.37
C VAL A 121 -11.48 -0.31 6.45
N PHE A 122 -10.96 -0.33 7.66
CA PHE A 122 -9.59 -0.03 8.10
C PHE A 122 -8.46 -0.17 7.07
N GLN A 123 -8.31 -1.30 6.36
CA GLN A 123 -7.23 -1.48 5.37
C GLN A 123 -7.55 -1.04 3.92
N LEU A 124 -8.81 -0.88 3.53
CA LEU A 124 -9.20 -0.65 2.13
C LEU A 124 -9.07 0.80 1.66
N TRP A 125 -8.66 1.71 2.57
CA TRP A 125 -8.34 3.10 2.22
C TRP A 125 -7.29 3.22 1.11
N TYR A 126 -6.37 2.26 1.01
CA TYR A 126 -5.38 2.22 -0.07
C TYR A 126 -6.02 2.10 -1.46
N LEU A 127 -7.12 1.36 -1.61
CA LEU A 127 -7.84 1.27 -2.87
C LEU A 127 -8.49 2.59 -3.22
N ARG A 128 -9.12 3.25 -2.25
CA ARG A 128 -9.71 4.58 -2.41
C ARG A 128 -8.65 5.61 -2.82
N MET A 129 -7.52 5.64 -2.12
CA MET A 129 -6.38 6.48 -2.47
C MET A 129 -5.85 6.17 -3.88
N SER A 130 -5.74 4.89 -4.27
CA SER A 130 -5.32 4.50 -5.61
C SER A 130 -6.26 5.02 -6.71
N ILE A 131 -7.57 5.12 -6.46
CA ILE A 131 -8.53 5.72 -7.40
C ILE A 131 -8.16 7.19 -7.63
N VAL A 132 -7.90 7.95 -6.56
CA VAL A 132 -7.47 9.36 -6.64
C VAL A 132 -6.20 9.48 -7.50
N LEU A 133 -5.18 8.66 -7.24
CA LEU A 133 -3.93 8.68 -8.01
C LEU A 133 -4.14 8.44 -9.51
N TYR A 134 -4.94 7.43 -9.86
CA TYR A 134 -5.20 7.11 -11.26
C TYR A 134 -6.04 8.19 -11.93
N LEU A 135 -7.04 8.77 -11.27
CA LEU A 135 -7.80 9.89 -11.81
C LEU A 135 -6.95 11.15 -11.99
N SER A 136 -5.93 11.38 -11.15
CA SER A 136 -4.96 12.48 -11.31
C SER A 136 -3.89 12.23 -12.37
N THR A 137 -3.73 10.99 -12.85
CA THR A 137 -2.69 10.61 -13.82
C THR A 137 -2.70 11.47 -15.09
N PRO A 138 -3.86 11.77 -15.73
CA PRO A 138 -3.89 12.57 -16.94
C PRO A 138 -3.31 13.98 -16.79
N ILE A 139 -3.52 14.59 -15.62
CA ILE A 139 -3.02 15.92 -15.30
C ILE A 139 -1.51 15.85 -15.07
N LEU A 140 -1.03 14.88 -14.30
CA LEU A 140 0.39 14.76 -13.98
C LEU A 140 1.25 14.38 -15.21
N VAL A 141 0.72 13.54 -16.11
CA VAL A 141 1.41 13.17 -17.36
C VAL A 141 1.65 14.37 -18.27
N PHE A 142 0.77 15.38 -18.23
CA PHE A 142 0.96 16.62 -19.00
C PHE A 142 2.30 17.29 -18.69
N PHE A 143 2.67 17.36 -17.41
CA PHE A 143 3.97 17.90 -16.98
C PHE A 143 5.13 16.97 -17.34
N CYS A 144 4.96 15.66 -17.10
CA CYS A 144 5.99 14.64 -17.37
C CYS A 144 6.43 14.63 -18.86
N LYS A 145 5.51 14.96 -19.79
CA LYS A 145 5.79 15.02 -21.23
C LYS A 145 6.79 16.10 -21.62
N LYS A 146 6.97 17.15 -20.80
CA LYS A 146 7.97 18.20 -21.05
C LYS A 146 9.40 17.67 -21.00
N ASN A 147 9.60 16.50 -20.38
CA ASN A 147 10.87 15.81 -20.30
C ASN A 147 12.03 16.66 -19.77
N CYS A 148 11.75 17.52 -18.79
CA CYS A 148 12.70 18.48 -18.25
C CYS A 148 12.83 18.32 -16.73
N ALA A 149 14.05 18.11 -16.23
CA ALA A 149 14.31 17.90 -14.81
C ALA A 149 13.88 19.11 -13.96
N VAL A 150 14.04 20.33 -14.47
CA VAL A 150 13.60 21.55 -13.78
C VAL A 150 12.08 21.55 -13.64
N VAL A 151 11.33 21.23 -14.70
CA VAL A 151 9.87 21.16 -14.65
C VAL A 151 9.42 20.10 -13.63
N ASP A 152 9.98 18.90 -13.69
CA ASP A 152 9.60 17.81 -12.78
C ASP A 152 9.95 18.16 -11.32
N THR A 153 11.04 18.90 -11.08
CA THR A 153 11.43 19.41 -9.75
C THR A 153 10.45 20.48 -9.26
N LEU A 154 10.05 21.41 -10.13
CA LEU A 154 9.04 22.44 -9.82
C LEU A 154 7.69 21.81 -9.49
N VAL A 155 7.30 20.74 -10.19
CA VAL A 155 6.05 20.02 -9.87
C VAL A 155 6.14 19.39 -8.48
N LEU A 156 7.26 18.75 -8.12
CA LEU A 156 7.46 18.23 -6.76
C LEU A 156 7.39 19.33 -5.70
N ALA A 157 8.09 20.45 -5.93
CA ALA A 157 8.04 21.61 -5.02
C ALA A 157 6.61 22.16 -4.88
N THR A 158 5.87 22.23 -5.98
CA THR A 158 4.47 22.66 -6.00
C THR A 158 3.57 21.68 -5.25
N LEU A 159 3.76 20.37 -5.39
CA LEU A 159 3.00 19.36 -4.64
C LEU A 159 3.29 19.46 -3.13
N VAL A 160 4.53 19.71 -2.73
CA VAL A 160 4.88 19.95 -1.32
C VAL A 160 4.19 21.22 -0.81
N LEU A 161 4.26 22.31 -1.58
CA LEU A 161 3.64 23.58 -1.22
C LEU A 161 2.12 23.43 -1.06
N LEU A 162 1.43 22.89 -2.07
CA LEU A 162 -0.04 22.84 -2.12
C LEU A 162 -0.66 21.77 -1.21
N LEU A 163 0.03 20.66 -0.96
CA LEU A 163 -0.53 19.53 -0.20
C LEU A 163 -0.09 19.49 1.27
N TYR A 164 0.89 20.33 1.65
CA TYR A 164 1.45 20.32 3.00
C TYR A 164 1.61 21.73 3.58
N ILE A 165 2.38 22.61 2.93
CA ILE A 165 2.75 23.91 3.50
C ILE A 165 1.56 24.87 3.56
N LEU A 166 0.93 25.12 2.40
CA LEU A 166 -0.20 26.04 2.30
C LEU A 166 -1.42 25.58 3.11
N PRO A 167 -1.82 24.29 3.08
CA PRO A 167 -2.87 23.77 3.95
C PRO A 167 -2.60 23.96 5.44
N ALA A 168 -1.36 23.72 5.88
CA ALA A 168 -0.98 23.90 7.28
C ALA A 168 -1.02 25.38 7.69
N TYR A 169 -0.58 26.28 6.81
CA TYR A 169 -0.61 27.72 7.07
C TYR A 169 -2.03 28.29 7.06
N ALA A 170 -2.86 27.88 6.09
CA ALA A 170 -4.21 28.39 5.88
C ALA A 170 -5.30 27.63 6.65
N ASN A 171 -4.92 26.61 7.45
CA ASN A 171 -5.85 25.68 8.12
C ASN A 171 -6.89 25.05 7.17
N ILE A 172 -6.49 24.78 5.93
CA ILE A 172 -7.36 24.14 4.92
C ILE A 172 -7.18 22.62 5.04
N PRO A 173 -8.25 21.84 5.30
CA PRO A 173 -8.14 20.39 5.35
C PRO A 173 -7.99 19.83 3.93
N ILE A 174 -6.80 19.32 3.61
CA ILE A 174 -6.61 18.51 2.39
C ILE A 174 -6.96 17.06 2.69
N PRO A 175 -7.83 16.42 1.88
CA PRO A 175 -8.15 15.03 2.09
C PRO A 175 -6.88 14.16 2.01
N HIS A 176 -6.73 13.28 2.99
CA HIS A 176 -5.53 12.46 3.19
C HIS A 176 -5.05 11.77 1.90
N ASP A 177 -5.96 11.22 1.12
CA ASP A 177 -5.68 10.50 -0.12
C ASP A 177 -4.95 11.36 -1.18
N PHE A 178 -5.26 12.66 -1.28
CA PHE A 178 -4.61 13.57 -2.25
C PHE A 178 -3.15 13.83 -1.90
N ARG A 179 -2.78 13.76 -0.61
CA ARG A 179 -1.40 14.01 -0.16
C ARG A 179 -0.42 12.97 -0.70
N PHE A 180 -0.90 11.77 -1.07
CA PHE A 180 -0.11 10.71 -1.71
C PHE A 180 0.25 11.01 -3.17
N LEU A 181 -0.31 12.06 -3.79
CA LEU A 181 0.17 12.54 -5.10
C LEU A 181 1.66 12.91 -5.06
N LEU A 182 2.17 13.34 -3.89
CA LEU A 182 3.60 13.54 -3.67
C LEU A 182 4.38 12.25 -3.92
N TYR A 183 4.04 11.14 -3.25
CA TYR A 183 4.72 9.86 -3.45
C TYR A 183 4.56 9.34 -4.88
N TYR A 184 3.40 9.57 -5.49
CA TYR A 184 3.12 9.12 -6.84
C TYR A 184 4.05 9.81 -7.84
N TYR A 185 4.15 11.14 -7.76
CA TYR A 185 5.06 11.89 -8.63
C TYR A 185 6.53 11.66 -8.27
N LEU A 186 6.86 11.52 -6.99
CA LEU A 186 8.21 11.22 -6.51
C LEU A 186 8.72 9.87 -7.06
N GLY A 187 7.86 8.87 -7.14
CA GLY A 187 8.20 7.59 -7.77
C GLY A 187 8.56 7.72 -9.26
N TYR A 188 7.83 8.55 -10.01
CA TYR A 188 8.20 8.92 -11.38
C TYR A 188 9.56 9.63 -11.44
N TYR A 189 9.73 10.65 -10.61
CA TYR A 189 10.96 11.44 -10.56
C TYR A 189 12.19 10.56 -10.27
N LEU A 190 12.13 9.71 -9.23
CA LEU A 190 13.23 8.82 -8.88
C LEU A 190 13.43 7.70 -9.92
N HIS A 191 12.36 7.22 -10.57
CA HIS A 191 12.50 6.28 -11.68
C HIS A 191 13.28 6.90 -12.85
N LYS A 192 13.09 8.18 -13.11
CA LYS A 192 13.72 8.88 -14.23
C LYS A 192 15.11 9.42 -13.92
N TYR A 193 15.28 10.09 -12.78
CA TYR A 193 16.49 10.83 -12.42
C TYR A 193 17.30 10.21 -11.27
N GLY A 194 16.71 9.28 -10.52
CA GLY A 194 17.40 8.60 -9.42
C GLY A 194 18.57 7.76 -9.95
N ARG A 195 19.72 7.83 -9.29
CA ARG A 195 20.95 7.16 -9.75
C ARG A 195 21.83 6.79 -8.57
N LYS A 196 22.75 5.84 -8.77
CA LYS A 196 23.52 5.21 -7.68
C LYS A 196 24.37 6.21 -6.90
N GLU A 197 24.77 7.29 -7.53
CA GLU A 197 25.56 8.39 -6.97
C GLU A 197 24.80 9.15 -5.87
N LEU A 198 23.47 9.03 -5.82
CA LEU A 198 22.66 9.62 -4.76
C LEU A 198 22.66 8.79 -3.47
N ILE A 199 23.00 7.49 -3.53
CA ILE A 199 22.90 6.58 -2.38
C ILE A 199 23.79 7.04 -1.21
N PRO A 200 25.07 7.43 -1.39
CA PRO A 200 25.90 7.87 -0.27
C PRO A 200 25.31 9.05 0.51
N ALA A 201 24.59 9.96 -0.17
CA ALA A 201 23.91 11.07 0.47
C ALA A 201 22.61 10.64 1.18
N PHE A 202 21.81 9.78 0.55
CA PHE A 202 20.51 9.36 1.09
C PHE A 202 20.59 8.25 2.14
N LEU A 203 21.66 7.45 2.16
CA LEU A 203 21.85 6.36 3.11
C LEU A 203 21.86 6.86 4.58
N PRO A 204 22.74 7.81 4.99
CA PRO A 204 22.72 8.32 6.35
C PRO A 204 21.40 9.02 6.68
N ILE A 205 20.78 9.73 5.72
CA ILE A 205 19.50 10.43 5.91
C ILE A 205 18.37 9.43 6.17
N GLY A 206 18.26 8.37 5.37
CA GLY A 206 17.21 7.37 5.52
C GLY A 206 17.38 6.53 6.80
N VAL A 207 18.62 6.17 7.15
CA VAL A 207 18.92 5.48 8.42
C VAL A 207 18.60 6.38 9.61
N TYR A 208 19.01 7.65 9.58
CA TYR A 208 18.65 8.62 10.60
C TYR A 208 17.12 8.77 10.73
N SER A 209 16.43 8.85 9.59
CA SER A 209 14.97 8.98 9.55
C SER A 209 14.27 7.81 10.25
N TYR A 210 14.71 6.57 10.01
CA TYR A 210 14.23 5.39 10.73
C TYR A 210 14.40 5.55 12.25
N PHE A 211 15.61 5.87 12.72
CA PHE A 211 15.86 6.02 14.15
C PHE A 211 15.07 7.18 14.77
N ARG A 212 14.79 8.25 14.01
CA ARG A 212 13.93 9.35 14.46
C ARG A 212 12.49 8.93 14.59
N VAL A 213 11.91 8.23 13.62
CA VAL A 213 10.54 7.70 13.72
C VAL A 213 10.42 6.79 14.95
N TYR A 214 11.36 5.86 15.11
CA TYR A 214 11.39 4.95 16.25
C TYR A 214 11.46 5.70 17.59
N ARG A 215 12.49 6.53 17.78
CA ARG A 215 12.73 7.23 19.06
C ARG A 215 11.60 8.18 19.41
N LEU A 216 11.13 8.99 18.46
CA LEU A 216 10.06 9.95 18.71
C LEU A 216 8.73 9.24 19.03
N THR A 217 8.45 8.12 18.36
CA THR A 217 7.27 7.30 18.66
C THR A 217 7.32 6.76 20.08
N VAL A 218 8.44 6.15 20.48
CA VAL A 218 8.62 5.61 21.83
C VAL A 218 8.49 6.71 22.89
N GLN A 219 9.26 7.79 22.75
CA GLN A 219 9.27 8.89 23.71
C GLN A 219 7.89 9.52 23.88
N THR A 220 7.21 9.82 22.77
CA THR A 220 5.88 10.44 22.83
C THR A 220 4.84 9.49 23.40
N SER A 221 4.93 8.20 23.12
CA SER A 221 3.99 7.21 23.68
C SER A 221 4.17 7.06 25.19
N ILE A 222 5.42 7.09 25.68
CA ILE A 222 5.71 7.09 27.12
C ILE A 222 5.17 8.37 27.77
N LEU A 223 5.43 9.54 27.17
CA LEU A 223 4.97 10.83 27.69
C LEU A 223 3.44 10.93 27.75
N LEU A 224 2.74 10.39 26.76
CA LEU A 224 1.28 10.38 26.70
C LEU A 224 0.64 9.24 27.52
N GLY A 225 1.43 8.31 28.04
CA GLY A 225 0.93 7.11 28.74
C GLY A 225 0.16 6.13 27.86
N ARG A 226 0.18 6.29 26.53
CA ARG A 226 -0.51 5.42 25.58
C ARG A 226 0.23 5.33 24.23
N PRO A 227 0.12 4.20 23.49
CA PRO A 227 0.66 4.09 22.14
C PRO A 227 0.18 5.22 21.21
N THR A 228 1.09 5.88 20.49
CA THR A 228 0.75 6.89 19.46
C THR A 228 1.49 6.64 18.15
N GLY A 229 0.75 6.62 17.03
CA GLY A 229 1.30 6.40 15.69
C GLY A 229 1.73 7.67 14.95
N TYR A 230 1.74 8.84 15.61
CA TYR A 230 1.89 10.14 14.94
C TYR A 230 3.14 10.25 14.03
N TYR A 231 4.30 9.81 14.52
CA TYR A 231 5.55 9.85 13.74
C TYR A 231 5.67 8.72 12.71
N MET A 232 4.84 7.69 12.85
CA MET A 232 4.74 6.54 11.96
C MET A 232 3.80 6.76 10.78
N GLU A 233 3.06 7.87 10.76
CA GLU A 233 2.20 8.24 9.65
C GLU A 233 2.97 8.24 8.32
N TYR A 234 2.36 7.69 7.27
CA TYR A 234 3.04 7.51 5.98
C TYR A 234 3.48 8.83 5.35
N LEU A 235 2.82 9.94 5.68
CA LEU A 235 3.12 11.27 5.15
C LEU A 235 4.10 12.06 6.04
N ASN A 236 4.62 11.45 7.11
CA ASN A 236 5.67 12.03 7.92
C ASN A 236 6.97 12.19 7.11
N GLY A 237 7.65 13.33 7.28
CA GLY A 237 8.88 13.65 6.53
C GLY A 237 9.97 12.57 6.65
N PHE A 238 10.13 11.97 7.82
CA PHE A 238 11.10 10.89 8.02
C PHE A 238 10.72 9.61 7.25
N VAL A 239 9.42 9.28 7.19
CA VAL A 239 8.94 8.13 6.40
C VAL A 239 9.12 8.38 4.89
N ILE A 240 8.93 9.62 4.43
CA ILE A 240 9.22 10.02 3.04
C ILE A 240 10.69 9.77 2.71
N LEU A 241 11.61 10.27 3.53
CA LEU A 241 13.05 10.13 3.33
C LEU A 241 13.50 8.66 3.36
N MET A 242 12.95 7.87 4.29
CA MET A 242 13.20 6.43 4.34
C MET A 242 12.73 5.72 3.06
N SER A 243 11.56 6.10 2.54
CA SER A 243 11.00 5.51 1.31
C SER A 243 11.78 5.90 0.06
N ILE A 244 12.35 7.11 0.00
CA ILE A 244 13.31 7.51 -1.05
C ILE A 244 14.53 6.61 -1.03
N LEU A 245 15.13 6.37 0.14
CA LEU A 245 16.28 5.49 0.27
C LEU A 245 15.97 4.07 -0.20
N VAL A 246 14.87 3.47 0.27
CA VAL A 246 14.45 2.12 -0.13
C VAL A 246 14.24 2.02 -1.64
N PHE A 247 13.59 3.03 -2.24
CA PHE A 247 13.37 3.08 -3.69
C PHE A 247 14.69 3.17 -4.47
N LEU A 248 15.62 4.04 -4.05
CA LEU A 248 16.93 4.20 -4.68
C LEU A 248 17.78 2.93 -4.57
N LEU A 249 17.83 2.30 -3.39
CA LEU A 249 18.55 1.05 -3.17
C LEU A 249 18.00 -0.06 -4.09
N ALA A 250 16.69 -0.25 -4.13
CA ALA A 250 16.09 -1.25 -5.01
C ALA A 250 16.39 -0.95 -6.49
N LYS A 251 16.19 0.30 -6.93
CA LYS A 251 16.42 0.71 -8.33
C LYS A 251 17.85 0.41 -8.79
N THR A 252 18.83 0.61 -7.92
CA THR A 252 20.25 0.59 -8.29
C THR A 252 20.90 -0.77 -8.05
N LEU A 253 20.55 -1.45 -6.96
CA LEU A 253 21.16 -2.71 -6.54
C LEU A 253 20.40 -3.93 -7.05
N TYR A 254 19.09 -3.82 -7.27
CA TYR A 254 18.29 -4.95 -7.76
C TYR A 254 18.31 -5.02 -9.30
N GLN A 255 19.30 -5.73 -9.84
CA GLN A 255 19.43 -5.98 -11.28
C GLN A 255 19.11 -7.43 -11.68
N LYS A 256 18.97 -8.32 -10.68
CA LYS A 256 18.80 -9.75 -10.90
C LYS A 256 17.40 -10.10 -11.40
N ASP A 257 17.34 -11.10 -12.26
CA ASP A 257 16.10 -11.72 -12.72
C ASP A 257 15.79 -12.94 -11.86
N ILE A 258 14.93 -12.77 -10.86
CA ILE A 258 14.56 -13.85 -9.95
C ILE A 258 13.12 -14.23 -10.26
N LYS A 259 12.92 -15.40 -10.86
CA LYS A 259 11.58 -15.92 -11.23
C LYS A 259 10.59 -15.91 -10.07
N ALA A 260 11.06 -16.16 -8.85
CA ALA A 260 10.23 -16.10 -7.65
C ALA A 260 9.68 -14.68 -7.40
N VAL A 261 10.48 -13.62 -7.58
CA VAL A 261 10.03 -12.23 -7.42
C VAL A 261 9.01 -11.86 -8.49
N ASP A 262 9.22 -12.33 -9.72
CA ASP A 262 8.29 -12.15 -10.83
C ASP A 262 6.93 -12.83 -10.56
N TYR A 263 6.97 -14.02 -9.98
CA TYR A 263 5.76 -14.75 -9.60
C TYR A 263 5.02 -14.04 -8.45
N LEU A 264 5.73 -13.74 -7.36
CA LEU A 264 5.16 -13.09 -6.17
C LEU A 264 4.60 -11.69 -6.46
N SER A 265 5.33 -10.87 -7.22
CA SER A 265 4.86 -9.53 -7.61
C SER A 265 3.60 -9.56 -8.48
N GLY A 266 3.39 -10.63 -9.24
CA GLY A 266 2.16 -10.86 -10.01
C GLY A 266 0.93 -11.08 -9.10
N HIS A 267 1.15 -11.49 -7.86
CA HIS A 267 0.12 -11.76 -6.86
C HIS A 267 0.01 -10.65 -5.80
N GLY A 268 0.94 -9.69 -5.78
CA GLY A 268 1.03 -8.67 -4.72
C GLY A 268 -0.26 -7.90 -4.43
N LEU A 269 -1.05 -7.54 -5.46
CA LEU A 269 -2.35 -6.87 -5.24
C LEU A 269 -3.33 -7.78 -4.51
N TYR A 270 -3.42 -9.06 -4.88
CA TYR A 270 -4.35 -9.99 -4.23
C TYR A 270 -3.91 -10.33 -2.81
N ILE A 271 -2.60 -10.53 -2.60
CA ILE A 271 -2.03 -10.72 -1.26
C ILE A 271 -2.37 -9.51 -0.37
N TYR A 272 -2.18 -8.28 -0.89
CA TYR A 272 -2.57 -7.06 -0.21
C TYR A 272 -4.08 -7.00 0.11
N LEU A 273 -4.96 -7.56 -0.73
CA LEU A 273 -6.40 -7.54 -0.44
C LEU A 273 -6.82 -8.59 0.59
N LEU A 274 -6.15 -9.75 0.57
CA LEU A 274 -6.55 -10.91 1.37
C LEU A 274 -5.90 -10.93 2.76
N HIS A 275 -4.72 -10.32 2.93
CA HIS A 275 -3.93 -10.51 4.16
C HIS A 275 -4.69 -10.15 5.44
N GLY A 276 -5.48 -9.07 5.46
CA GLY A 276 -6.25 -8.68 6.64
C GLY A 276 -7.31 -9.73 7.01
N MET A 277 -8.00 -10.30 6.02
CA MET A 277 -8.97 -11.38 6.22
C MET A 277 -8.29 -12.68 6.68
N VAL A 278 -7.14 -13.01 6.07
CA VAL A 278 -6.35 -14.20 6.44
C VAL A 278 -5.82 -14.08 7.85
N LEU A 279 -5.24 -12.94 8.22
CA LEU A 279 -4.70 -12.68 9.55
C LEU A 279 -5.80 -12.80 10.62
N GLY A 280 -6.94 -12.14 10.40
CA GLY A 280 -8.10 -12.24 11.30
C GLY A 280 -8.69 -13.66 11.37
N GLY A 281 -8.71 -14.38 10.25
CA GLY A 281 -9.15 -15.78 10.20
C GLY A 281 -8.24 -16.73 10.97
N LEU A 282 -6.91 -16.60 10.79
CA LEU A 282 -5.91 -17.38 11.52
C LEU A 282 -6.00 -17.16 13.02
N HIS A 283 -6.25 -15.91 13.44
CA HIS A 283 -6.48 -15.59 14.84
C HIS A 283 -7.73 -16.28 15.40
N LYS A 284 -8.86 -16.17 14.69
CA LYS A 284 -10.14 -16.75 15.12
C LYS A 284 -10.12 -18.28 15.24
N VAL A 285 -9.33 -18.97 14.40
CA VAL A 285 -9.18 -20.43 14.45
C VAL A 285 -8.14 -20.86 15.50
N GLY A 286 -7.44 -19.92 16.15
CA GLY A 286 -6.47 -20.21 17.20
C GLY A 286 -5.09 -20.65 16.68
N VAL A 287 -4.79 -20.43 15.39
CA VAL A 287 -3.47 -20.76 14.81
C VAL A 287 -2.41 -19.75 15.22
N ILE A 288 -2.80 -18.47 15.36
CA ILE A 288 -1.95 -17.38 15.83
C ILE A 288 -2.71 -16.54 16.86
N ASP A 289 -2.00 -15.89 17.76
CA ASP A 289 -2.58 -14.89 18.65
C ASP A 289 -2.05 -13.50 18.30
N ILE A 290 -2.87 -12.69 17.61
CA ILE A 290 -2.49 -11.33 17.20
C ILE A 290 -2.40 -10.35 18.38
N TYR A 291 -2.91 -10.74 19.56
CA TYR A 291 -2.83 -9.97 20.80
C TYR A 291 -1.62 -10.36 21.67
N ASN A 292 -0.84 -11.37 21.26
CA ASN A 292 0.33 -11.84 22.01
C ASN A 292 1.59 -11.98 21.13
N VAL A 293 1.79 -11.07 20.18
CA VAL A 293 2.96 -11.04 19.31
C VAL A 293 4.06 -10.22 19.99
N THR A 294 4.97 -10.87 20.71
CA THR A 294 5.97 -10.18 21.54
C THR A 294 7.42 -10.44 21.13
N THR A 295 7.68 -11.53 20.40
CA THR A 295 9.02 -11.92 19.96
C THR A 295 9.18 -11.82 18.45
N ILE A 296 10.43 -11.80 17.96
CA ILE A 296 10.71 -11.83 16.52
C ILE A 296 10.18 -13.10 15.84
N LEU A 297 10.16 -14.22 16.55
CA LEU A 297 9.65 -15.47 16.02
C LEU A 297 8.13 -15.37 15.78
N ASP A 298 7.39 -14.76 16.71
CA ASP A 298 5.95 -14.55 16.57
C ASP A 298 5.64 -13.66 15.36
N VAL A 299 6.40 -12.57 15.19
CA VAL A 299 6.27 -11.66 14.05
C VAL A 299 6.50 -12.41 12.74
N LEU A 300 7.59 -13.17 12.65
CA LEU A 300 7.94 -13.91 11.44
C LEU A 300 6.93 -15.02 11.15
N LEU A 301 6.46 -15.75 12.16
CA LEU A 301 5.46 -16.80 12.02
C LEU A 301 4.13 -16.23 11.53
N CYS A 302 3.62 -15.19 12.20
CA CYS A 302 2.37 -14.53 11.82
C CYS A 302 2.45 -13.99 10.38
N ALA A 303 3.54 -13.30 10.04
CA ALA A 303 3.72 -12.73 8.72
C ALA A 303 3.87 -13.80 7.64
N PHE A 304 4.65 -14.85 7.90
CA PHE A 304 4.89 -15.93 6.95
C PHE A 304 3.64 -16.76 6.68
N LEU A 305 2.90 -17.15 7.72
CA LEU A 305 1.64 -17.89 7.57
C LEU A 305 0.60 -17.06 6.81
N THR A 306 0.44 -15.79 7.20
CA THR A 306 -0.48 -14.87 6.54
C THR A 306 -0.12 -14.68 5.07
N TYR A 307 1.17 -14.46 4.76
CA TYR A 307 1.65 -14.29 3.39
C TYR A 307 1.43 -15.56 2.56
N SER A 308 1.78 -16.73 3.10
CA SER A 308 1.69 -18.02 2.40
C SER A 308 0.25 -18.39 2.07
N ILE A 309 -0.67 -18.26 3.03
CA ILE A 309 -2.09 -18.55 2.80
C ILE A 309 -2.69 -17.52 1.82
N SER A 310 -2.34 -16.25 1.96
CA SER A 310 -2.77 -15.21 1.01
C SER A 310 -2.27 -15.49 -0.41
N LEU A 311 -1.06 -16.03 -0.57
CA LEU A 311 -0.51 -16.43 -1.86
C LEU A 311 -1.27 -17.63 -2.45
N VAL A 312 -1.60 -18.63 -1.64
CA VAL A 312 -2.42 -19.78 -2.07
C VAL A 312 -3.80 -19.32 -2.54
N LEU A 313 -4.49 -18.50 -1.75
CA LEU A 313 -5.80 -17.94 -2.12
C LEU A 313 -5.72 -17.06 -3.37
N SER A 314 -4.66 -16.26 -3.51
CA SER A 314 -4.41 -15.47 -4.72
C SER A 314 -4.27 -16.36 -5.96
N ASN A 315 -3.59 -17.50 -5.87
CA ASN A 315 -3.48 -18.45 -6.98
C ASN A 315 -4.84 -19.00 -7.40
N ILE A 316 -5.70 -19.34 -6.44
CA ILE A 316 -7.05 -19.84 -6.71
C ILE A 316 -7.85 -18.79 -7.49
N ILE A 317 -7.81 -17.52 -7.05
CA ILE A 317 -8.46 -16.41 -7.74
C ILE A 317 -7.91 -16.25 -9.16
N TYR A 318 -6.58 -16.36 -9.32
CA TYR A 318 -5.92 -16.26 -10.62
C TYR A 318 -6.37 -17.38 -11.58
N GLN A 319 -6.47 -18.61 -11.09
CA GLN A 319 -6.95 -19.75 -11.88
C GLN A 319 -8.41 -19.61 -12.28
N ILE A 320 -9.29 -19.18 -11.37
CA ILE A 320 -10.72 -18.94 -11.65
C ILE A 320 -10.87 -17.89 -12.75
N LYS A 321 -10.11 -16.79 -12.65
CA LYS A 321 -10.13 -15.73 -13.67
C LYS A 321 -9.70 -16.24 -15.05
N ASN A 322 -8.63 -17.03 -15.13
CA ASN A 322 -8.15 -17.57 -16.39
C ASN A 322 -9.16 -18.54 -17.01
N ARG A 323 -9.81 -19.39 -16.19
CA ARG A 323 -10.88 -20.27 -16.65
C ARG A 323 -12.09 -19.47 -17.17
N ALA A 324 -12.49 -18.41 -16.48
CA ALA A 324 -13.59 -17.56 -16.91
C ALA A 324 -13.30 -16.81 -18.23
N GLN A 325 -12.04 -16.37 -18.45
CA GLN A 325 -11.63 -15.78 -19.72
C GLN A 325 -11.64 -16.82 -20.85
N GLY A 326 -11.09 -18.02 -20.62
CA GLY A 326 -11.15 -19.11 -21.59
C GLY A 326 -12.59 -19.54 -21.94
N LEU A 327 -13.51 -19.48 -20.97
CA LEU A 327 -14.94 -19.74 -21.21
C LEU A 327 -15.56 -18.65 -22.10
N LYS A 328 -15.27 -17.36 -21.83
CA LYS A 328 -15.71 -16.25 -22.69
C LYS A 328 -15.19 -16.41 -24.11
N GLU A 329 -13.91 -16.71 -24.29
CA GLU A 329 -13.33 -16.92 -25.62
C GLU A 329 -13.97 -18.11 -26.36
N ARG A 330 -14.30 -19.20 -25.65
CA ARG A 330 -15.02 -20.35 -26.22
C ARG A 330 -16.47 -20.00 -26.59
N ILE A 331 -17.17 -19.21 -25.77
CA ILE A 331 -18.55 -18.75 -26.06
C ILE A 331 -18.55 -17.78 -27.25
N PHE A 332 -17.61 -16.83 -27.30
CA PHE A 332 -17.43 -15.94 -28.45
C PHE A 332 -17.05 -16.70 -29.73
N ARG A 333 -16.23 -17.75 -29.65
CA ARG A 333 -15.96 -18.63 -30.80
C ARG A 333 -17.16 -19.46 -31.23
N LYS A 334 -17.99 -19.93 -30.30
CA LYS A 334 -19.24 -20.65 -30.61
C LYS A 334 -20.33 -19.76 -31.18
N ASN A 335 -20.42 -18.50 -30.74
CA ASN A 335 -21.41 -17.53 -31.19
C ASN A 335 -20.91 -16.64 -32.35
N GLY A 336 -19.67 -16.85 -32.81
CA GLY A 336 -19.00 -16.11 -33.88
C GLY A 336 -18.98 -16.83 -35.24
N GLN A 337 -19.81 -17.86 -35.43
CA GLN A 337 -20.31 -18.22 -36.75
C GLN A 337 -21.71 -17.62 -36.89
N ILE A 338 -21.76 -16.39 -37.41
CA ILE A 338 -22.64 -15.88 -38.47
C ILE A 338 -22.28 -14.39 -38.59
N ILE A 339 -21.54 -14.11 -39.68
CA ILE A 339 -21.24 -12.85 -40.39
C ILE A 339 -20.96 -11.59 -39.56
#